data_AF-A0A154PD58-F1
#
_entry.id   AF-A0A154PD58-F1
#
_cell.length_a   1.000
_cell.length_b   1.000
_cell.length_c   1.000
_cell.angle_alpha   90.00
_cell.angle_beta   90.00
_cell.angle_gamma   90.00
#
_symmetry.space_group_name_H-M   'P 1'
#
loop_
_entity.id
_entity.type
_entity.pdbx_description
1 polymer ?
#
loop_
_entity_poly.entity_id
_entity_poly.type
_entity_poly.pdbx_seq_one_letter_code
_entity_poly.pdbx_strand_id
1 'polypeptide(L)'
;MWPEIVEYLKDASLVAEIQKAFGVRIHYRTNLKEYHEENSTKETREITSPKVEHDVNNCTRNSEESRENGAVPIAKKCINATNTCASYDEQKQSFPTANYANYTISNYFWYYLFLFGTQLGDELFYSTFIPFWFWNIDGAVGRRVVLVWTLIMTTGQILKDVICWPRPACPPAVRLQTKWSEEYGMPSTHAMIGVSIPFSVLLFTMNRYIYPVSIGWTIAFLWCTLVCMSRLYLGMHTVLDILAGLILAIALMILLIPLVDVTDYYIISNIWALAALITFSIIVIVYYPTSRKWTPTRGDTSMVISVTMGVHFGAWLNYKTGVMITPSKPPPYHILWPTNAMLGYLILRTILGFCSILATRVVCKSLSYRTMCAILKINSKDLMRSLNTVYLLPNIFTMIGIERPTFYTEI
;
A
#
# COMPACT_ATOMS: atom_id res chain seq x y z
N MET A 1 32.73 -2.64 -13.94
CA MET A 1 32.23 -3.56 -12.90
C MET A 1 31.12 -2.95 -12.03
N TRP A 2 31.37 -1.96 -11.15
CA TRP A 2 30.29 -1.38 -10.32
C TRP A 2 29.14 -0.70 -11.10
N PRO A 3 29.40 0.09 -12.17
CA PRO A 3 28.33 0.71 -12.95
C PRO A 3 27.45 -0.33 -13.68
N GLU A 4 28.08 -1.36 -14.23
CA GLU A 4 27.41 -2.45 -14.96
C GLU A 4 26.47 -3.25 -14.06
N ILE A 5 26.87 -3.52 -12.81
CA ILE A 5 26.02 -4.22 -11.83
C ILE A 5 24.80 -3.36 -11.47
N VAL A 6 24.98 -2.06 -11.25
CA VAL A 6 23.88 -1.14 -10.92
C VAL A 6 22.89 -1.02 -12.08
N GLU A 7 23.39 -0.93 -13.32
CA GLU A 7 22.54 -0.91 -14.52
C GLU A 7 21.76 -2.22 -14.68
N TYR A 8 22.41 -3.37 -14.49
CA TYR A 8 21.76 -4.67 -14.53
C TYR A 8 20.65 -4.81 -13.47
N LEU A 9 20.92 -4.43 -12.22
CA LEU A 9 19.94 -4.54 -11.12
C LEU A 9 18.78 -3.54 -11.25
N LYS A 10 18.99 -2.43 -11.96
CA LYS A 10 17.98 -1.43 -12.28
C LYS A 10 17.08 -1.87 -13.44
N ASP A 11 17.54 -2.78 -14.29
CA ASP A 11 16.84 -3.12 -15.52
C ASP A 11 15.45 -3.74 -15.22
N ALA A 12 14.43 -3.19 -15.87
CA ALA A 12 13.06 -3.69 -15.79
C ALA A 12 12.90 -5.04 -16.50
N SER A 13 13.82 -5.42 -17.40
CA SER A 13 13.83 -6.74 -18.03
C SER A 13 13.98 -7.86 -17.00
N LEU A 14 14.84 -7.66 -15.99
CA LEU A 14 15.04 -8.60 -14.89
C LEU A 14 13.75 -8.82 -14.08
N VAL A 15 12.97 -7.75 -13.88
CA VAL A 15 11.65 -7.84 -13.24
C VAL A 15 10.69 -8.65 -14.10
N ALA A 16 10.68 -8.43 -15.42
CA ALA A 16 9.84 -9.19 -16.35
C ALA A 16 10.23 -10.68 -16.41
N GLU A 17 11.52 -11.01 -16.32
CA GLU A 17 12.00 -12.39 -16.22
C GLU A 17 11.51 -13.08 -14.94
N ILE A 18 11.59 -12.39 -13.80
CA ILE A 18 11.06 -12.88 -12.52
C ILE A 18 9.55 -13.11 -12.63
N GLN A 19 8.81 -12.15 -13.18
CA GLN A 19 7.37 -12.28 -13.43
C GLN A 19 7.05 -13.52 -14.28
N LYS A 20 7.81 -13.73 -15.37
CA LYS A 20 7.67 -14.91 -16.23
C LYS A 20 7.99 -16.22 -15.50
N ALA A 21 9.04 -16.25 -14.68
CA ALA A 21 9.42 -17.41 -13.88
C ALA A 21 8.31 -17.85 -12.91
N PHE A 22 7.54 -16.89 -12.39
CA PHE A 22 6.40 -17.14 -11.50
C PHE A 22 5.04 -17.21 -12.21
N GLY A 23 5.03 -17.28 -13.55
CA GLY A 23 3.82 -17.56 -14.31
C GLY A 23 3.01 -16.33 -14.74
N VAL A 24 3.62 -15.16 -14.88
CA VAL A 24 3.02 -14.00 -15.56
C VAL A 24 3.48 -14.01 -17.01
N ARG A 25 2.55 -14.17 -17.95
CA ARG A 25 2.83 -14.08 -19.39
C ARG A 25 2.40 -12.71 -19.90
N ILE A 26 3.32 -12.00 -20.53
CA ILE A 26 3.12 -10.65 -21.05
C ILE A 26 2.88 -10.75 -22.56
N HIS A 27 1.71 -10.30 -23.02
CA HIS A 27 1.36 -10.20 -24.42
C HIS A 27 1.61 -8.77 -24.89
N TYR A 28 2.78 -8.55 -25.50
CA TYR A 28 3.01 -7.30 -26.21
C TYR A 28 2.07 -7.25 -27.41
N ARG A 29 1.22 -6.22 -27.47
CA ARG A 29 0.38 -6.01 -28.64
C ARG A 29 1.28 -5.59 -29.79
N THR A 30 1.53 -6.49 -30.73
CA THR A 30 2.27 -6.24 -31.97
C THR A 30 1.40 -5.41 -32.92
N ASN A 31 1.06 -4.17 -32.55
CA ASN A 31 0.39 -3.24 -33.46
C ASN A 31 1.42 -2.72 -34.48
N LEU A 32 1.78 -3.56 -35.44
CA LEU A 32 2.51 -3.14 -36.65
C LEU A 32 2.27 -4.06 -37.87
N LYS A 33 1.38 -5.05 -37.80
CA LYS A 33 1.06 -5.91 -38.96
C LYS A 33 -0.40 -5.91 -39.42
N GLU A 34 -1.38 -5.66 -38.55
CA GLU A 34 -2.80 -5.67 -39.00
C GLU A 34 -3.27 -4.36 -39.65
N TYR A 35 -2.58 -3.23 -39.44
CA TYR A 35 -2.95 -1.97 -40.11
C TYR A 35 -2.54 -1.89 -41.58
N HIS A 36 -1.66 -2.79 -42.06
CA HIS A 36 -1.23 -2.80 -43.46
C HIS A 36 -1.99 -3.81 -44.34
N GLU A 37 -2.58 -4.87 -43.78
CA GLU A 37 -3.38 -5.81 -44.57
C GLU A 37 -4.81 -5.33 -44.84
N GLU A 38 -5.43 -4.56 -43.92
CA GLU A 38 -6.77 -4.00 -44.16
C GLU A 38 -6.79 -2.79 -45.11
N ASN A 39 -5.67 -2.06 -45.23
CA ASN A 39 -5.58 -0.92 -46.15
C ASN A 39 -5.11 -1.32 -47.57
N SER A 40 -4.39 -2.44 -47.73
CA SER A 40 -4.01 -2.92 -49.07
C SER A 40 -5.17 -3.57 -49.84
N THR A 41 -6.26 -3.93 -49.17
CA THR A 41 -7.43 -4.59 -49.81
C THR A 41 -8.57 -3.63 -50.17
N LYS A 42 -8.53 -2.36 -49.73
CA LYS A 42 -9.62 -1.39 -49.94
C LYS A 42 -9.33 -0.31 -50.99
N GLU A 43 -8.09 -0.15 -51.47
CA GLU A 43 -7.74 0.93 -52.42
C GLU A 43 -7.93 0.59 -53.91
N THR A 44 -8.46 -0.58 -54.29
CA THR A 44 -8.55 -0.98 -55.71
C THR A 44 -9.95 -1.02 -56.32
N ARG A 45 -10.95 -0.32 -55.75
CA ARG A 45 -12.25 -0.19 -56.43
C ARG A 45 -12.83 1.22 -56.35
N GLU A 46 -12.70 1.89 -57.50
CA GLU A 46 -13.67 2.78 -58.14
C GLU A 46 -13.73 4.26 -57.71
N ILE A 47 -13.01 5.04 -58.51
CA ILE A 47 -13.25 6.45 -58.83
C ILE A 47 -14.43 6.52 -59.81
N THR A 48 -15.56 7.16 -59.46
CA THR A 48 -16.18 8.29 -60.22
C THR A 48 -17.47 8.80 -59.54
N SER A 49 -17.54 10.12 -59.33
CA SER A 49 -18.72 10.94 -59.02
C SER A 49 -19.51 11.31 -60.30
N PRO A 50 -20.65 12.07 -60.33
CA PRO A 50 -21.33 12.82 -59.25
C PRO A 50 -22.91 12.90 -59.29
N LYS A 51 -23.48 13.47 -58.20
CA LYS A 51 -24.58 14.49 -58.13
C LYS A 51 -26.09 14.16 -58.35
N VAL A 52 -26.88 14.73 -57.41
CA VAL A 52 -28.23 15.40 -57.51
C VAL A 52 -29.47 14.65 -56.98
N GLU A 53 -29.98 15.24 -55.89
CA GLU A 53 -31.36 15.55 -55.45
C GLU A 53 -32.53 14.54 -55.32
N HIS A 54 -33.27 14.85 -54.24
CA HIS A 54 -34.72 14.88 -54.05
C HIS A 54 -35.47 13.63 -53.53
N ASP A 55 -36.05 13.88 -52.34
CA ASP A 55 -37.45 13.69 -51.97
C ASP A 55 -38.02 12.33 -51.51
N VAL A 56 -38.49 12.39 -50.25
CA VAL A 56 -39.88 12.17 -49.82
C VAL A 56 -40.32 10.74 -49.44
N ASN A 57 -40.58 10.66 -48.13
CA ASN A 57 -41.70 10.05 -47.41
C ASN A 57 -42.01 8.54 -47.40
N ASN A 58 -42.42 8.19 -46.18
CA ASN A 58 -43.50 7.28 -45.77
C ASN A 58 -43.17 5.78 -45.76
N CYS A 59 -43.20 5.19 -44.55
CA CYS A 59 -44.34 4.46 -43.99
C CYS A 59 -44.63 3.21 -44.84
N THR A 60 -44.72 1.98 -44.32
CA THR A 60 -45.63 1.60 -43.22
C THR A 60 -45.37 0.13 -42.84
N ARG A 61 -45.73 -0.13 -41.59
CA ARG A 61 -45.99 -1.38 -40.83
C ARG A 61 -46.54 -2.64 -41.52
N ASN A 62 -46.27 -3.73 -40.78
CA ASN A 62 -46.99 -5.02 -40.62
C ASN A 62 -46.69 -6.08 -41.70
N SER A 63 -46.57 -7.39 -41.42
CA SER A 63 -47.23 -8.28 -40.45
C SER A 63 -46.52 -9.66 -40.37
N GLU A 64 -46.71 -10.35 -39.23
CA GLU A 64 -46.97 -11.80 -38.99
C GLU A 64 -46.26 -12.87 -39.88
N GLU A 65 -45.68 -13.98 -39.41
CA GLU A 65 -46.27 -15.18 -38.74
C GLU A 65 -45.11 -16.22 -38.55
N SER A 66 -44.88 -16.78 -37.35
CA SER A 66 -45.16 -18.17 -36.91
C SER A 66 -44.16 -19.32 -37.23
N ARG A 67 -43.82 -20.08 -36.16
CA ARG A 67 -43.47 -21.55 -36.06
C ARG A 67 -42.19 -22.06 -36.75
N GLU A 68 -41.43 -23.07 -36.31
CA GLU A 68 -41.27 -23.94 -35.12
C GLU A 68 -40.01 -24.83 -35.42
N ASN A 69 -39.48 -25.55 -34.43
CA ASN A 69 -38.58 -26.73 -34.52
C ASN A 69 -37.04 -26.56 -34.51
N GLY A 70 -36.50 -26.59 -33.29
CA GLY A 70 -35.66 -27.67 -32.72
C GLY A 70 -34.48 -28.28 -33.50
N ALA A 71 -33.26 -28.13 -32.93
CA ALA A 71 -32.30 -29.22 -32.71
C ALA A 71 -31.10 -28.75 -31.86
N VAL A 72 -30.72 -29.55 -30.86
CA VAL A 72 -29.51 -29.43 -30.02
C VAL A 72 -28.53 -30.53 -30.48
N PRO A 73 -27.20 -30.27 -30.53
CA PRO A 73 -26.33 -30.91 -29.53
C PRO A 73 -25.15 -30.05 -29.03
N ILE A 74 -25.12 -29.90 -27.71
CA ILE A 74 -23.99 -29.92 -26.75
C ILE A 74 -22.55 -29.80 -27.33
N ALA A 75 -21.84 -28.73 -26.95
CA ALA A 75 -20.38 -28.75 -26.81
C ALA A 75 -19.92 -27.89 -25.62
N LYS A 76 -18.88 -28.38 -24.94
CA LYS A 76 -18.41 -28.07 -23.59
C LYS A 76 -18.10 -26.59 -23.33
N LYS A 77 -18.66 -26.06 -22.24
CA LYS A 77 -18.45 -24.72 -21.69
C LYS A 77 -17.08 -24.63 -20.99
N CYS A 78 -16.09 -24.05 -21.64
CA CYS A 78 -14.95 -23.45 -20.94
C CYS A 78 -15.35 -22.04 -20.49
N ILE A 79 -15.19 -21.77 -19.20
CA ILE A 79 -15.56 -20.52 -18.55
C ILE A 79 -14.50 -19.47 -18.92
N ASN A 80 -14.79 -18.64 -19.92
CA ASN A 80 -14.12 -17.34 -20.08
C ASN A 80 -14.87 -16.36 -19.17
N ALA A 81 -14.22 -15.94 -18.09
CA ALA A 81 -14.75 -14.90 -17.21
C ALA A 81 -14.57 -13.52 -17.87
N THR A 82 -15.40 -13.22 -18.85
CA THR A 82 -15.72 -11.83 -19.24
C THR A 82 -16.79 -11.33 -18.28
N ASN A 83 -16.39 -10.60 -17.24
CA ASN A 83 -17.33 -9.80 -16.47
C ASN A 83 -17.47 -8.43 -17.14
N THR A 84 -18.39 -8.34 -18.08
CA THR A 84 -19.17 -7.13 -18.34
C THR A 84 -20.38 -7.13 -17.42
N CYS A 85 -20.42 -6.20 -16.47
CA CYS A 85 -21.68 -5.73 -15.89
C CYS A 85 -21.87 -4.26 -16.32
N ALA A 86 -22.81 -4.03 -17.22
CA ALA A 86 -23.56 -2.79 -17.30
C ALA A 86 -24.42 -2.68 -16.02
N SER A 87 -24.79 -1.51 -15.47
CA SER A 87 -24.91 -0.16 -15.99
C SER A 87 -24.80 0.83 -14.82
N TYR A 88 -24.22 2.01 -15.07
CA TYR A 88 -24.73 3.33 -14.65
C TYR A 88 -23.96 4.36 -15.50
N ASP A 89 -24.70 5.14 -16.29
CA ASP A 89 -24.18 6.25 -17.11
C ASP A 89 -23.52 7.30 -16.22
N GLU A 90 -22.27 7.66 -16.53
CA GLU A 90 -21.75 9.02 -16.35
C GLU A 90 -20.57 9.24 -17.28
N GLN A 91 -20.67 10.30 -18.09
CA GLN A 91 -19.66 10.75 -19.06
C GLN A 91 -18.29 10.98 -18.40
N LYS A 92 -17.19 10.52 -19.03
CA LYS A 92 -15.90 11.25 -18.99
C LYS A 92 -14.87 10.77 -20.03
N GLN A 93 -14.62 11.69 -20.98
CA GLN A 93 -13.34 12.09 -21.59
C GLN A 93 -12.25 11.04 -21.85
N SER A 94 -12.01 10.84 -23.15
CA SER A 94 -10.83 10.20 -23.73
C SER A 94 -9.54 10.98 -23.45
N PHE A 95 -8.63 10.37 -22.69
CA PHE A 95 -7.21 10.75 -22.61
C PHE A 95 -6.35 9.70 -23.34
N PRO A 96 -5.19 10.07 -23.90
CA PRO A 96 -4.49 9.26 -24.89
C PRO A 96 -4.03 7.92 -24.30
N THR A 97 -4.36 6.86 -25.03
CA THR A 97 -4.12 5.45 -24.72
C THR A 97 -2.66 5.14 -24.43
N ALA A 98 -2.32 5.00 -23.15
CA ALA A 98 -1.12 4.27 -22.74
C ALA A 98 -1.31 2.79 -23.14
N ASN A 99 -0.33 2.22 -23.84
CA ASN A 99 -0.32 0.82 -24.27
C ASN A 99 -0.40 -0.11 -23.05
N TYR A 100 -1.59 -0.57 -22.69
CA TYR A 100 -1.75 -1.66 -21.72
C TYR A 100 -1.24 -2.95 -22.36
N ALA A 101 -0.08 -3.43 -21.90
CA ALA A 101 0.34 -4.79 -22.19
C ALA A 101 -0.70 -5.75 -21.56
N ASN A 102 -1.37 -6.53 -22.39
CA ASN A 102 -2.28 -7.57 -21.90
C ASN A 102 -1.43 -8.65 -21.22
N TYR A 103 -1.82 -9.10 -20.03
CA TYR A 103 -1.10 -10.15 -19.32
C TYR A 103 -2.04 -11.29 -18.94
N THR A 104 -1.49 -12.50 -18.83
CA THR A 104 -2.19 -13.69 -18.34
C THR A 104 -1.41 -14.31 -17.19
N ILE A 105 -2.12 -14.73 -16.13
CA ILE A 105 -1.53 -15.41 -14.97
C ILE A 105 -1.75 -16.90 -15.16
N SER A 106 -0.66 -17.66 -15.30
CA SER A 106 -0.72 -19.11 -15.45
C SER A 106 -0.67 -19.86 -14.12
N ASN A 107 0.00 -19.30 -13.10
CA ASN A 107 0.14 -19.94 -11.79
C ASN A 107 -0.52 -19.12 -10.67
N TYR A 108 -1.69 -19.55 -10.24
CA TYR A 108 -2.46 -18.88 -9.19
C TYR A 108 -1.86 -19.03 -7.80
N PHE A 109 -1.11 -20.11 -7.51
CA PHE A 109 -0.47 -20.29 -6.20
C PHE A 109 0.51 -19.15 -5.92
N TRP A 110 1.44 -18.89 -6.86
CA TRP A 110 2.40 -17.80 -6.72
C TRP A 110 1.73 -16.44 -6.71
N TYR A 111 0.69 -16.25 -7.52
CA TYR A 111 -0.09 -15.02 -7.52
C TYR A 111 -0.67 -14.71 -6.13
N TYR A 112 -1.39 -15.65 -5.51
CA TYR A 112 -1.97 -15.43 -4.18
C TYR A 112 -0.90 -15.37 -3.08
N LEU A 113 0.18 -16.13 -3.19
CA LEU A 113 1.28 -16.08 -2.24
C LEU A 113 1.96 -14.70 -2.24
N PHE A 114 2.21 -14.11 -3.41
CA PHE A 114 2.80 -12.78 -3.50
C PHE A 114 1.83 -11.66 -3.18
N LEU A 115 0.53 -11.82 -3.46
CA LEU A 115 -0.50 -10.91 -2.93
C LEU A 115 -0.52 -10.92 -1.40
N PHE A 116 -0.44 -12.09 -0.78
CA PHE A 116 -0.30 -12.20 0.67
C PHE A 116 1.02 -11.59 1.16
N GLY A 117 2.13 -11.87 0.46
CA GLY A 117 3.45 -11.33 0.79
C GLY A 117 3.49 -9.82 0.79
N THR A 118 2.90 -9.15 -0.20
CA THR A 118 2.85 -7.70 -0.21
C THR A 118 1.93 -7.15 0.88
N GLN A 119 0.91 -7.89 1.29
CA GLN A 119 0.01 -7.48 2.36
C GLN A 119 0.73 -7.41 3.70
N LEU A 120 1.71 -8.29 3.96
CA LEU A 120 2.58 -8.22 5.15
C LEU A 120 3.43 -6.93 5.19
N GLY A 121 3.58 -6.26 4.05
CA GLY A 121 4.21 -4.95 3.87
C GLY A 121 3.24 -3.76 3.89
N ASP A 122 1.93 -4.01 4.02
CA ASP A 122 0.90 -2.99 3.81
C ASP A 122 0.34 -2.42 5.14
N GLU A 123 -0.23 -1.22 5.06
CA GLU A 123 -0.84 -0.52 6.19
C GLU A 123 -1.91 -1.35 6.92
N LEU A 124 -2.67 -2.15 6.15
CA LEU A 124 -3.75 -2.99 6.67
C LEU A 124 -3.20 -4.08 7.60
N PHE A 125 -2.05 -4.67 7.26
CA PHE A 125 -1.40 -5.64 8.14
C PHE A 125 -0.93 -4.97 9.43
N TYR A 126 -0.27 -3.81 9.37
CA TYR A 126 0.20 -3.13 10.59
C TYR A 126 -0.95 -2.66 11.48
N SER A 127 -2.04 -2.20 10.88
CA SER A 127 -3.24 -1.77 11.61
C SER A 127 -3.87 -2.89 12.44
N THR A 128 -3.61 -4.16 12.08
CA THR A 128 -4.13 -5.33 12.79
C THR A 128 -3.07 -5.99 13.68
N PHE A 129 -1.85 -6.14 13.16
CA PHE A 129 -0.73 -6.76 13.87
C PHE A 129 -0.31 -6.00 15.13
N ILE A 130 -0.19 -4.66 15.06
CA ILE A 130 0.28 -3.86 16.20
C ILE A 130 -0.71 -3.98 17.38
N PRO A 131 -2.02 -3.68 17.23
CA PRO A 131 -2.95 -3.83 18.34
C PRO A 131 -3.03 -5.26 18.88
N PHE A 132 -3.03 -6.26 17.99
CA PHE A 132 -3.02 -7.66 18.39
C PHE A 132 -1.83 -8.01 19.29
N TRP A 133 -0.63 -7.55 18.92
CA TRP A 133 0.59 -7.75 19.70
C TRP A 133 0.49 -7.11 21.09
N PHE A 134 0.03 -5.86 21.16
CA PHE A 134 -0.14 -5.13 22.42
C PHE A 134 -1.15 -5.77 23.36
N TRP A 135 -2.25 -6.28 22.81
CA TRP A 135 -3.32 -6.87 23.62
C TRP A 135 -3.01 -8.29 24.09
N ASN A 136 -2.26 -9.07 23.31
CA ASN A 136 -2.18 -10.53 23.53
C ASN A 136 -0.78 -11.08 23.77
N ILE A 137 0.29 -10.36 23.40
CA ILE A 137 1.65 -10.90 23.44
C ILE A 137 2.49 -10.16 24.48
N ASP A 138 3.05 -9.01 24.12
CA ASP A 138 3.93 -8.24 25.00
C ASP A 138 3.97 -6.77 24.60
N GLY A 139 3.37 -5.91 25.44
CA GLY A 139 3.34 -4.48 25.20
C GLY A 139 4.72 -3.79 25.25
N ALA A 140 5.70 -4.34 25.97
CA ALA A 140 7.06 -3.78 26.00
C ALA A 140 7.81 -4.03 24.69
N VAL A 141 7.71 -5.26 24.15
CA VAL A 141 8.23 -5.56 22.81
C VAL A 141 7.49 -4.74 21.75
N GLY A 142 6.16 -4.64 21.86
CA GLY A 142 5.32 -3.90 20.93
C GLY A 142 5.73 -2.44 20.78
N ARG A 143 5.99 -1.73 21.89
CA ARG A 143 6.42 -0.32 21.86
C ARG A 143 7.72 -0.12 21.10
N ARG A 144 8.71 -0.98 21.38
CA ARG A 144 10.04 -0.93 20.76
C ARG A 144 9.95 -1.23 19.26
N VAL A 145 9.18 -2.24 18.87
CA VAL A 145 8.94 -2.57 17.46
C VAL A 145 8.27 -1.40 16.73
N VAL A 146 7.28 -0.74 17.35
CA VAL A 146 6.59 0.41 16.76
C VAL A 146 7.52 1.62 16.59
N LEU A 147 8.45 1.87 17.52
CA LEU A 147 9.48 2.92 17.36
C LEU A 147 10.40 2.62 16.18
N VAL A 148 10.93 1.40 16.09
CA VAL A 148 11.81 0.99 14.99
C VAL A 148 11.08 1.09 13.65
N TRP A 149 9.85 0.57 13.57
CA TRP A 149 8.99 0.66 12.40
C TRP A 149 8.78 2.11 11.95
N THR A 150 8.48 3.01 12.89
CA THR A 150 8.22 4.43 12.58
C THR A 150 9.44 5.12 12.02
N LEU A 151 10.61 4.92 12.64
CA LEU A 151 11.84 5.57 12.22
C LEU A 151 12.29 5.06 10.85
N ILE A 152 12.19 3.75 10.60
CA ILE A 152 12.55 3.15 9.31
C ILE A 152 11.57 3.57 8.21
N MET A 153 10.26 3.51 8.47
CA MET A 153 9.23 3.89 7.50
C MET A 153 9.32 5.38 7.17
N THR A 154 9.45 6.24 8.17
CA THR A 154 9.62 7.69 8.01
C THR A 154 10.87 8.01 7.18
N THR A 155 12.01 7.40 7.54
CA THR A 155 13.27 7.62 6.79
C THR A 155 13.13 7.15 5.35
N GLY A 156 12.53 5.99 5.10
CA GLY A 156 12.33 5.46 3.75
C GLY A 156 11.40 6.32 2.89
N GLN A 157 10.29 6.81 3.45
CA GLN A 157 9.36 7.68 2.73
C GLN A 157 9.99 9.05 2.42
N ILE A 158 10.70 9.65 3.39
CA ILE A 158 11.48 10.88 3.17
C ILE A 158 12.50 10.68 2.05
N LEU A 159 13.25 9.58 2.07
CA LEU A 159 14.27 9.31 1.04
C LEU A 159 13.66 9.10 -0.33
N LYS A 160 12.48 8.49 -0.45
CA LYS A 160 11.79 8.36 -1.74
C LYS A 160 11.52 9.72 -2.38
N ASP A 161 11.02 10.68 -1.61
CA ASP A 161 10.68 12.01 -2.11
C ASP A 161 11.93 12.87 -2.36
N VAL A 162 13.04 12.60 -1.67
CA VAL A 162 14.33 13.27 -1.93
C VAL A 162 15.03 12.70 -3.16
N ILE A 163 15.09 11.37 -3.30
CA ILE A 163 15.80 10.68 -4.38
C ILE A 163 14.99 10.75 -5.69
N CYS A 164 13.66 10.74 -5.61
CA CYS A 164 12.77 10.80 -6.77
C CYS A 164 13.02 9.70 -7.82
N TRP A 165 13.46 8.50 -7.40
CA TRP A 165 13.84 7.44 -8.33
C TRP A 165 12.60 6.85 -9.05
N PRO A 166 12.62 6.67 -10.38
CA PRO A 166 11.47 6.16 -11.11
C PRO A 166 11.21 4.69 -10.81
N ARG A 167 9.94 4.28 -10.93
CA ARG A 167 9.51 2.88 -10.90
C ARG A 167 9.99 2.12 -12.15
N PRO A 168 10.05 0.77 -12.13
CA PRO A 168 10.41 0.00 -13.32
C PRO A 168 9.51 0.34 -14.52
N ALA A 169 10.10 0.32 -15.71
CA ALA A 169 9.42 0.57 -16.97
C ALA A 169 8.44 -0.56 -17.30
N CYS A 170 7.25 -0.19 -17.76
CA CYS A 170 6.21 -1.11 -18.19
C CYS A 170 5.68 -0.66 -19.54
N PRO A 171 6.10 -1.28 -20.67
CA PRO A 171 6.94 -2.50 -20.80
C PRO A 171 8.45 -2.30 -20.47
N PRO A 172 9.26 -3.34 -20.22
CA PRO A 172 8.99 -4.78 -20.41
C PRO A 172 8.26 -5.48 -19.26
N ALA A 173 8.32 -4.97 -18.02
CA ALA A 173 7.57 -5.52 -16.89
C ALA A 173 6.09 -5.13 -16.96
N VAL A 174 5.23 -5.77 -16.15
CA VAL A 174 3.81 -5.41 -16.02
C VAL A 174 3.48 -5.00 -14.58
N ARG A 175 2.71 -3.92 -14.41
CA ARG A 175 2.18 -3.54 -13.09
C ARG A 175 0.93 -4.33 -12.78
N LEU A 176 1.01 -5.19 -11.77
CA LEU A 176 -0.14 -5.96 -11.27
C LEU A 176 -0.92 -5.20 -10.18
N GLN A 177 -0.36 -4.09 -9.67
CA GLN A 177 -1.00 -3.22 -8.68
C GLN A 177 -0.88 -1.74 -9.04
N THR A 178 -1.93 -0.99 -8.72
CA THR A 178 -2.02 0.47 -8.97
C THR A 178 -1.91 1.31 -7.71
N LYS A 179 -2.24 0.78 -6.51
CA LYS A 179 -2.27 1.53 -5.23
C LYS A 179 -1.02 2.41 -4.99
N TRP A 180 0.16 1.93 -5.39
CA TRP A 180 1.44 2.57 -5.13
C TRP A 180 2.17 3.03 -6.40
N SER A 181 1.49 3.10 -7.55
CA SER A 181 2.10 3.48 -8.84
C SER A 181 2.61 4.92 -8.84
N GLU A 182 1.96 5.79 -8.07
CA GLU A 182 2.28 7.21 -8.00
C GLU A 182 3.50 7.53 -7.14
N GLU A 183 3.95 6.59 -6.31
CA GLU A 183 5.17 6.75 -5.51
C GLU A 183 6.46 6.50 -6.30
N TYR A 184 7.56 7.08 -5.84
CA TYR A 184 8.91 6.74 -6.30
C TYR A 184 9.34 5.32 -5.90
N GLY A 185 10.26 4.75 -6.67
CA GLY A 185 10.70 3.36 -6.56
C GLY A 185 11.72 3.12 -5.44
N MET A 186 12.73 3.97 -5.29
CA MET A 186 13.85 3.74 -4.38
C MET A 186 13.81 4.69 -3.17
N PRO A 187 14.06 4.19 -1.94
CA PRO A 187 14.20 2.79 -1.55
C PRO A 187 12.83 2.07 -1.45
N SER A 188 12.84 0.74 -1.54
CA SER A 188 11.62 -0.04 -1.31
C SER A 188 11.23 -0.05 0.17
N THR A 189 10.24 0.77 0.55
CA THR A 189 9.74 0.81 1.93
C THR A 189 9.15 -0.51 2.39
N HIS A 190 8.51 -1.28 1.49
CA HIS A 190 8.03 -2.63 1.80
C HIS A 190 9.18 -3.59 2.12
N ALA A 191 10.31 -3.51 1.40
CA ALA A 191 11.49 -4.30 1.74
C ALA A 191 12.08 -3.86 3.10
N MET A 192 12.17 -2.55 3.34
CA MET A 192 12.69 -1.98 4.59
C MET A 192 11.92 -2.46 5.82
N ILE A 193 10.59 -2.41 5.79
CA ILE A 193 9.74 -2.89 6.88
C ILE A 193 9.63 -4.42 6.92
N GLY A 194 9.72 -5.08 5.76
CA GLY A 194 9.72 -6.54 5.62
C GLY A 194 10.93 -7.20 6.26
N VAL A 195 12.07 -6.50 6.32
CA VAL A 195 13.19 -6.89 7.18
C VAL A 195 13.00 -6.36 8.60
N SER A 196 12.66 -5.08 8.79
CA SER A 196 12.80 -4.48 10.11
C SER A 196 11.85 -4.99 11.16
N ILE A 197 10.59 -5.25 10.83
CA ILE A 197 9.58 -5.70 11.81
C ILE A 197 9.89 -7.11 12.32
N PRO A 198 9.99 -8.15 11.47
CA PRO A 198 10.21 -9.49 11.98
C PRO A 198 11.57 -9.63 12.69
N PHE A 199 12.62 -8.94 12.22
CA PHE A 199 13.91 -8.93 12.91
C PHE A 199 13.87 -8.13 14.21
N SER A 200 13.14 -7.02 14.30
CA SER A 200 12.96 -6.30 15.58
C SER A 200 12.24 -7.17 16.61
N VAL A 201 11.18 -7.87 16.19
CA VAL A 201 10.48 -8.83 17.05
C VAL A 201 11.46 -9.88 17.57
N LEU A 202 12.23 -10.51 16.69
CA LEU A 202 13.24 -11.51 17.06
C LEU A 202 14.27 -10.95 18.05
N LEU A 203 14.87 -9.79 17.74
CA LEU A 203 15.92 -9.19 18.56
C LEU A 203 15.41 -8.77 19.95
N PHE A 204 14.18 -8.26 20.06
CA PHE A 204 13.60 -7.88 21.34
C PHE A 204 13.01 -9.06 22.13
N THR A 205 12.86 -10.24 21.51
CA THR A 205 12.33 -11.44 22.17
C THR A 205 13.38 -12.49 22.50
N MET A 206 14.52 -12.54 21.80
CA MET A 206 15.53 -13.61 21.92
C MET A 206 16.14 -13.76 23.33
N ASN A 207 16.31 -12.65 24.05
CA ASN A 207 16.80 -12.66 25.44
C ASN A 207 15.67 -12.49 26.47
N ARG A 208 14.43 -12.37 25.99
CA ARG A 208 13.25 -12.13 26.81
C ARG A 208 12.43 -13.41 27.03
N TYR A 209 12.38 -14.29 26.04
CA TYR A 209 11.62 -15.53 26.08
C TYR A 209 12.50 -16.73 25.75
N ILE A 210 12.15 -17.88 26.33
CA ILE A 210 12.84 -19.15 26.07
C ILE A 210 12.18 -19.81 24.86
N TYR A 211 12.82 -19.72 23.69
CA TYR A 211 12.47 -20.45 22.48
C TYR A 211 13.71 -20.63 21.59
N PRO A 212 13.68 -21.57 20.62
CA PRO A 212 14.79 -21.75 19.69
C PRO A 212 14.95 -20.52 18.77
N VAL A 213 16.01 -19.74 18.99
CA VAL A 213 16.31 -18.52 18.23
C VAL A 213 16.44 -18.82 16.73
N SER A 214 16.92 -20.01 16.36
CA SER A 214 17.00 -20.49 14.97
C SER A 214 15.65 -20.51 14.26
N ILE A 215 14.55 -20.88 14.94
CA ILE A 215 13.20 -20.85 14.37
C ILE A 215 12.78 -19.40 14.11
N GLY A 216 13.07 -18.50 15.06
CA GLY A 216 12.80 -17.07 14.90
C GLY A 216 13.53 -16.46 13.70
N TRP A 217 14.81 -16.81 13.51
CA TRP A 217 15.58 -16.40 12.33
C TRP A 217 14.96 -16.91 11.03
N THR A 218 14.59 -18.19 10.98
CA THR A 218 13.95 -18.78 9.79
C THR A 218 12.65 -18.06 9.45
N ILE A 219 11.78 -17.78 10.44
CA ILE A 219 10.52 -17.05 10.21
C ILE A 219 10.80 -15.63 9.70
N ALA A 220 11.74 -14.91 10.32
CA ALA A 220 12.06 -13.55 9.91
C ALA A 220 12.65 -13.48 8.50
N PHE A 221 13.52 -14.44 8.15
CA PHE A 221 14.11 -14.55 6.83
C PHE A 221 13.06 -14.90 5.76
N LEU A 222 12.18 -15.87 6.04
CA LEU A 222 11.10 -16.24 5.12
C LEU A 222 10.13 -15.09 4.90
N TRP A 223 9.76 -14.35 5.96
CA TRP A 223 8.93 -13.15 5.86
C TRP A 223 9.59 -12.11 4.96
N CYS A 224 10.84 -11.74 5.25
CA CYS A 224 11.58 -10.74 4.49
C CYS A 224 11.67 -11.13 3.00
N THR A 225 12.01 -12.40 2.72
CA THR A 225 12.11 -12.93 1.37
C THR A 225 10.76 -12.86 0.64
N LEU A 226 9.69 -13.29 1.31
CA LEU A 226 8.33 -13.26 0.74
C LEU A 226 7.89 -11.84 0.39
N VAL A 227 8.11 -10.87 1.29
CA VAL A 227 7.78 -9.46 1.03
C VAL A 227 8.61 -8.93 -0.14
N CYS A 228 9.93 -9.15 -0.16
CA CYS A 228 10.80 -8.67 -1.25
C CYS A 228 10.39 -9.25 -2.61
N MET A 229 10.20 -10.57 -2.68
CA MET A 229 9.79 -11.23 -3.93
C MET A 229 8.42 -10.75 -4.41
N SER A 230 7.49 -10.45 -3.50
CA SER A 230 6.19 -9.89 -3.89
C SER A 230 6.31 -8.56 -4.63
N ARG A 231 7.26 -7.70 -4.27
CA ARG A 231 7.44 -6.37 -4.89
C ARG A 231 8.00 -6.45 -6.31
N LEU A 232 8.84 -7.46 -6.58
CA LEU A 232 9.32 -7.79 -7.92
C LEU A 232 8.18 -8.40 -8.75
N TYR A 233 7.48 -9.40 -8.20
CA TYR A 233 6.39 -10.08 -8.89
C TYR A 233 5.27 -9.12 -9.31
N LEU A 234 4.91 -8.15 -8.46
CA LEU A 234 3.85 -7.18 -8.75
C LEU A 234 4.29 -6.06 -9.70
N GLY A 235 5.57 -6.04 -10.11
CA GLY A 235 6.13 -5.03 -11.02
C GLY A 235 6.25 -3.65 -10.39
N MET A 236 6.35 -3.57 -9.06
CA MET A 236 6.38 -2.29 -8.35
C MET A 236 7.80 -1.78 -8.14
N HIS A 237 8.80 -2.66 -8.01
CA HIS A 237 10.18 -2.27 -7.71
C HIS A 237 11.16 -3.01 -8.61
N THR A 238 12.31 -2.40 -8.87
CA THR A 238 13.49 -3.07 -9.44
C THR A 238 14.22 -3.87 -8.35
N VAL A 239 15.15 -4.74 -8.75
CA VAL A 239 15.99 -5.46 -7.79
C VAL A 239 16.90 -4.48 -7.02
N LEU A 240 17.39 -3.44 -7.70
CA LEU A 240 18.16 -2.37 -7.07
C LEU A 240 17.37 -1.65 -5.96
N ASP A 241 16.09 -1.32 -6.19
CA ASP A 241 15.26 -0.64 -5.18
C ASP A 241 15.12 -1.46 -3.89
N ILE A 242 15.03 -2.79 -4.03
CA ILE A 242 14.91 -3.74 -2.92
C ILE A 242 16.24 -3.84 -2.17
N LEU A 243 17.35 -4.04 -2.88
CA LEU A 243 18.68 -4.13 -2.26
C LEU A 243 19.04 -2.84 -1.52
N ALA A 244 18.79 -1.67 -2.13
CA ALA A 244 18.98 -0.38 -1.49
C ALA A 244 18.13 -0.24 -0.22
N GLY A 245 16.86 -0.68 -0.26
CA GLY A 245 15.98 -0.71 0.91
C GLY A 245 16.48 -1.63 2.02
N LEU A 246 16.90 -2.86 1.69
CA LEU A 246 17.41 -3.82 2.67
C LEU A 246 18.70 -3.32 3.33
N ILE A 247 19.66 -2.82 2.54
CA ILE A 247 20.93 -2.28 3.05
C ILE A 247 20.65 -1.09 3.99
N LEU A 248 19.80 -0.16 3.57
CA LEU A 248 19.43 1.00 4.38
C LEU A 248 18.75 0.58 5.68
N ALA A 249 17.79 -0.34 5.62
CA ALA A 249 17.08 -0.80 6.81
C ALA A 249 18.01 -1.53 7.79
N ILE A 250 18.90 -2.39 7.31
CA ILE A 250 19.89 -3.07 8.16
C ILE A 250 20.83 -2.06 8.83
N ALA A 251 21.34 -1.09 8.07
CA ALA A 251 22.20 -0.03 8.60
C ALA A 251 21.48 0.79 9.69
N LEU A 252 20.22 1.17 9.43
CA LEU A 252 19.39 1.86 10.42
C LEU A 252 19.13 0.98 11.65
N MET A 253 18.81 -0.30 11.49
CA MET A 253 18.54 -1.20 12.61
C MET A 253 19.74 -1.36 13.55
N ILE A 254 20.97 -1.41 13.03
CA ILE A 254 22.19 -1.49 13.86
C ILE A 254 22.25 -0.32 14.85
N LEU A 255 21.83 0.87 14.43
CA LEU A 255 21.75 2.06 15.28
C LEU A 255 20.48 2.09 16.14
N LEU A 256 19.33 1.77 15.53
CA LEU A 256 18.02 1.98 16.13
C LEU A 256 17.69 0.96 17.22
N ILE A 257 18.09 -0.31 17.08
CA ILE A 257 17.79 -1.34 18.07
C ILE A 257 18.35 -0.98 19.47
N PRO A 258 19.66 -0.69 19.64
CA PRO A 258 20.19 -0.31 20.95
C PRO A 258 19.64 1.04 21.43
N LEU A 259 19.45 2.00 20.52
CA LEU A 259 18.87 3.31 20.86
C LEU A 259 17.45 3.17 21.42
N VAL A 260 16.60 2.37 20.76
CA VAL A 260 15.21 2.14 21.16
C VAL A 260 15.12 1.35 22.47
N ASP A 261 15.98 0.35 22.67
CA ASP A 261 15.98 -0.44 23.91
C ASP A 261 16.28 0.43 25.14
N VAL A 262 17.23 1.37 25.02
CA VAL A 262 17.55 2.34 26.07
C VAL A 262 16.44 3.39 26.24
N THR A 263 15.95 3.95 25.14
CA THR A 263 15.01 5.09 25.18
C THR A 263 13.59 4.71 25.58
N ASP A 264 13.13 3.48 25.32
CA ASP A 264 11.76 3.01 25.66
C ASP A 264 11.41 3.26 27.14
N TYR A 265 12.33 2.93 28.06
CA TYR A 265 12.10 3.14 29.50
C TYR A 265 11.97 4.63 29.85
N TYR A 266 12.80 5.49 29.25
CA TYR A 266 12.74 6.93 29.50
C TYR A 266 11.45 7.56 28.97
N ILE A 267 10.97 7.13 27.81
CA ILE A 267 9.72 7.62 27.21
C ILE A 267 8.52 7.34 28.13
N ILE A 268 8.45 6.16 28.76
CA ILE A 268 7.32 5.82 29.65
C ILE A 268 7.46 6.42 31.06
N SER A 269 8.68 6.60 31.58
CA SER A 269 8.91 7.04 32.96
C SER A 269 8.90 8.58 33.10
N ASN A 270 9.42 9.29 32.11
CA ASN A 270 9.65 10.74 32.15
C ASN A 270 8.75 11.48 31.14
N ILE A 271 7.93 12.42 31.64
CA ILE A 271 7.06 13.25 30.79
C ILE A 271 7.85 14.10 29.79
N TRP A 272 9.06 14.54 30.14
CA TRP A 272 9.90 15.34 29.23
C TRP A 272 10.41 14.53 28.05
N ALA A 273 10.70 13.23 28.25
CA ALA A 273 11.07 12.33 27.16
C ALA A 273 9.88 12.08 26.22
N LEU A 274 8.67 11.91 26.76
CA LEU A 274 7.45 11.83 25.96
C LEU A 274 7.16 13.13 25.22
N ALA A 275 7.31 14.28 25.87
CA ALA A 275 7.13 15.59 25.25
C ALA A 275 8.14 15.79 24.11
N ALA A 276 9.41 15.41 24.31
CA ALA A 276 10.43 15.46 23.26
C ALA A 276 10.07 14.57 22.06
N LEU A 277 9.55 13.36 22.29
CA LEU A 277 9.06 12.47 21.22
C LEU A 277 7.91 13.12 20.42
N ILE A 278 6.95 13.73 21.11
CA ILE A 278 5.81 14.45 20.51
C ILE A 278 6.29 15.65 19.69
N THR A 279 7.17 16.48 20.27
CA THR A 279 7.74 17.65 19.59
C THR A 279 8.54 17.24 18.36
N PHE A 280 9.42 16.24 18.46
CA PHE A 280 10.18 15.71 17.33
C PHE A 280 9.26 15.21 16.22
N SER A 281 8.20 14.49 16.58
CA SER A 281 7.20 13.98 15.64
C SER A 281 6.46 15.10 14.90
N ILE A 282 6.07 16.18 15.59
CA ILE A 282 5.46 17.35 14.98
C ILE A 282 6.45 18.04 14.01
N ILE A 283 7.71 18.21 14.43
CA ILE A 283 8.77 18.80 13.59
C ILE A 283 8.91 18.01 12.28
N VAL A 284 8.99 16.67 12.35
CA VAL A 284 9.12 15.83 11.15
C VAL A 284 7.91 15.97 10.21
N ILE A 285 6.68 16.06 10.74
CA ILE A 285 5.47 16.23 9.91
C ILE A 285 5.42 17.62 9.25
N VAL A 286 5.80 18.66 10.00
CA VAL A 286 5.79 20.05 9.53
C VAL A 286 6.87 20.27 8.47
N TYR A 287 8.10 19.82 8.73
CA TYR A 287 9.26 20.00 7.86
C TYR A 287 9.51 18.83 6.91
N TYR A 288 8.49 18.00 6.65
CA TYR A 288 8.57 16.91 5.67
C TYR A 288 8.94 17.49 4.28
N PRO A 289 9.91 16.90 3.54
CA PRO A 289 10.40 17.46 2.29
C PRO A 289 9.30 17.55 1.23
N THR A 290 9.31 18.63 0.45
CA THR A 290 8.43 18.77 -0.71
C THR A 290 8.95 17.94 -1.88
N SER A 291 8.05 17.15 -2.47
CA SER A 291 8.34 16.33 -3.66
C SER A 291 8.04 17.10 -4.94
N ARG A 292 8.71 16.72 -6.04
CA ARG A 292 8.48 17.30 -7.38
C ARG A 292 7.09 16.99 -7.96
N LYS A 293 6.49 15.88 -7.53
CA LYS A 293 5.13 15.48 -7.88
C LYS A 293 4.35 15.12 -6.62
N TRP A 294 3.03 15.11 -6.73
CA TRP A 294 2.22 14.63 -5.63
C TRP A 294 2.46 13.14 -5.37
N THR A 295 2.68 12.78 -4.11
CA THR A 295 2.87 11.40 -3.64
C THR A 295 2.08 11.19 -2.33
N PRO A 296 1.59 9.97 -2.05
CA PRO A 296 0.88 9.65 -0.81
C PRO A 296 1.80 9.59 0.43
N THR A 297 3.12 9.50 0.22
CA THR A 297 4.18 9.29 1.23
C THR A 297 4.10 10.21 2.45
N ARG A 298 3.80 11.51 2.27
CA ARG A 298 3.64 12.46 3.39
C ARG A 298 2.44 12.13 4.27
N GLY A 299 1.33 11.73 3.67
CA GLY A 299 0.11 11.31 4.38
C GLY A 299 0.37 10.05 5.19
N ASP A 300 1.01 9.06 4.56
CA ASP A 300 1.38 7.80 5.20
C ASP A 300 2.34 8.04 6.37
N THR A 301 3.37 8.87 6.17
CA THR A 301 4.34 9.22 7.23
C THR A 301 3.64 9.89 8.41
N SER A 302 2.73 10.83 8.14
CA SER A 302 1.96 11.50 9.19
C SER A 302 1.09 10.51 9.97
N MET A 303 0.49 9.53 9.29
CA MET A 303 -0.31 8.47 9.93
C MET A 303 0.57 7.59 10.83
N VAL A 304 1.69 7.11 10.32
CA VAL A 304 2.63 6.23 11.03
C VAL A 304 3.16 6.92 12.30
N ILE A 305 3.62 8.17 12.18
CA ILE A 305 4.11 8.96 13.31
C ILE A 305 3.00 9.17 14.36
N SER A 306 1.79 9.51 13.91
CA SER A 306 0.65 9.74 14.82
C SER A 306 0.25 8.48 15.60
N VAL A 307 0.25 7.31 14.95
CA VAL A 307 -0.01 6.02 15.61
C VAL A 307 1.03 5.78 16.71
N THR A 308 2.30 6.02 16.41
CA THR A 308 3.40 5.81 17.36
C THR A 308 3.35 6.76 18.53
N MET A 309 3.05 8.04 18.30
CA MET A 309 2.80 8.98 19.39
C MET A 309 1.65 8.51 20.28
N GLY A 310 0.53 8.06 19.70
CA GLY A 310 -0.63 7.56 20.44
C GLY A 310 -0.29 6.32 21.29
N VAL A 311 0.45 5.37 20.71
CA VAL A 311 0.92 4.16 21.42
C VAL A 311 1.79 4.52 22.62
N HIS A 312 2.75 5.45 22.47
CA HIS A 312 3.66 5.83 23.55
C HIS A 312 2.98 6.70 24.61
N PHE A 313 2.09 7.60 24.20
CA PHE A 313 1.26 8.37 25.13
C PHE A 313 0.36 7.45 25.97
N GLY A 314 -0.29 6.47 25.33
CA GLY A 314 -1.09 5.46 26.04
C GLY A 314 -0.26 4.59 26.98
N ALA A 315 0.94 4.18 26.56
CA ALA A 315 1.86 3.44 27.40
C ALA A 315 2.34 4.24 28.62
N TRP A 316 2.69 5.51 28.42
CA TRP A 316 3.04 6.44 29.50
C TRP A 316 1.88 6.62 30.48
N LEU A 317 0.66 6.78 29.97
CA LEU A 317 -0.53 6.92 30.83
C LEU A 317 -0.74 5.65 31.67
N ASN A 318 -0.65 4.46 31.07
CA ASN A 318 -0.75 3.19 31.77
C ASN A 318 0.35 2.99 32.82
N TYR A 319 1.55 3.51 32.55
CA TYR A 319 2.65 3.50 33.52
C TYR A 319 2.35 4.43 34.70
N LYS A 320 1.86 5.65 34.43
CA LYS A 320 1.52 6.65 35.47
C LYS A 320 0.32 6.26 36.33
N THR A 321 -0.66 5.57 35.76
CA THR A 321 -1.83 5.08 36.52
C THR A 321 -1.56 3.78 37.27
N GLY A 322 -0.38 3.18 37.13
CA GLY A 322 -0.01 1.93 37.79
C GLY A 322 -0.67 0.68 37.20
N VAL A 323 -1.32 0.80 36.03
CA VAL A 323 -1.92 -0.34 35.31
C VAL A 323 -0.84 -1.23 34.68
N MET A 324 0.34 -0.68 34.38
CA MET A 324 1.46 -1.44 33.83
C MET A 324 2.22 -2.19 34.94
N ILE A 325 2.14 -3.53 34.93
CA ILE A 325 2.79 -4.40 35.92
C ILE A 325 4.12 -4.90 35.37
N THR A 326 5.21 -4.68 36.11
CA THR A 326 6.51 -5.28 35.80
C THR A 326 6.56 -6.74 36.25
N PRO A 327 7.13 -7.65 35.44
CA PRO A 327 7.32 -9.04 35.87
C PRO A 327 8.16 -9.13 37.15
N SER A 328 7.76 -10.00 38.09
CA SER A 328 8.46 -10.17 39.36
C SER A 328 9.81 -10.88 39.22
N LYS A 329 10.01 -11.64 38.14
CA LYS A 329 11.25 -12.36 37.84
C LYS A 329 11.97 -11.69 36.66
N PRO A 330 13.32 -11.69 36.65
CA PRO A 330 14.07 -11.25 35.49
C PRO A 330 13.85 -12.22 34.30
N PRO A 331 13.98 -11.74 33.05
CA PRO A 331 13.98 -12.61 31.88
C PRO A 331 15.19 -13.57 31.90
N PRO A 332 15.14 -14.70 31.18
CA PRO A 332 14.15 -15.07 30.16
C PRO A 332 12.89 -15.75 30.73
N TYR A 333 11.74 -15.49 30.10
CA TYR A 333 10.43 -16.03 30.48
C TYR A 333 10.08 -17.29 29.68
N HIS A 334 9.42 -18.25 30.32
CA HIS A 334 8.81 -19.38 29.61
C HIS A 334 7.57 -18.92 28.82
N ILE A 335 7.44 -19.37 27.57
CA ILE A 335 6.25 -19.11 26.77
C ILE A 335 5.08 -19.95 27.31
N LEU A 336 4.02 -19.26 27.71
CA LEU A 336 2.76 -19.87 28.11
C LEU A 336 1.91 -20.14 26.87
N TRP A 337 1.88 -21.39 26.42
CA TRP A 337 1.02 -21.80 25.33
C TRP A 337 -0.46 -21.73 25.75
N PRO A 338 -1.34 -21.10 24.94
CA PRO A 338 -2.71 -20.84 25.36
C PRO A 338 -3.54 -22.12 25.46
N THR A 339 -4.27 -22.27 26.56
CA THR A 339 -5.37 -23.24 26.67
C THR A 339 -6.57 -22.80 25.82
N ASN A 340 -7.55 -23.69 25.59
CA ASN A 340 -8.77 -23.34 24.85
C ASN A 340 -9.50 -22.12 25.44
N ALA A 341 -9.53 -21.99 26.76
CA ALA A 341 -10.11 -20.84 27.43
C ALA A 341 -9.31 -19.55 27.17
N MET A 342 -7.97 -19.62 27.27
CA MET A 342 -7.08 -18.49 26.95
C MET A 342 -7.22 -18.05 25.50
N LEU A 343 -7.38 -19.01 24.57
CA LEU A 343 -7.65 -18.73 23.17
C LEU A 343 -8.99 -17.99 23.00
N GLY A 344 -10.04 -18.42 23.71
CA GLY A 344 -11.32 -17.71 23.76
C GLY A 344 -11.19 -16.27 24.26
N TYR A 345 -10.45 -16.05 25.35
CA TYR A 345 -10.19 -14.70 25.88
C TYR A 345 -9.37 -13.84 24.91
N LEU A 346 -8.39 -14.43 24.22
CA LEU A 346 -7.58 -13.76 23.20
C LEU A 346 -8.44 -13.30 22.02
N ILE A 347 -9.31 -14.18 21.51
CA ILE A 347 -10.24 -13.83 20.42
C ILE A 347 -11.19 -12.72 20.87
N LEU A 348 -11.80 -12.86 22.05
CA LEU A 348 -12.73 -11.87 22.59
C LEU A 348 -12.07 -10.51 22.78
N ARG A 349 -10.87 -10.47 23.39
CA ARG A 349 -10.08 -9.24 23.59
C ARG A 349 -9.75 -8.56 22.26
N THR A 350 -9.40 -9.36 21.26
CA THR A 350 -9.04 -8.86 19.93
C THR A 350 -10.26 -8.25 19.22
N ILE A 351 -11.42 -8.94 19.25
CA ILE A 351 -12.67 -8.43 18.66
C ILE A 351 -13.11 -7.14 19.36
N LEU A 352 -13.19 -7.14 20.70
CA LEU A 352 -13.58 -5.96 21.48
C LEU A 352 -12.60 -4.79 21.26
N GLY A 353 -11.30 -5.08 21.17
CA GLY A 353 -10.28 -4.09 20.85
C GLY A 353 -10.48 -3.45 19.48
N PHE A 354 -10.72 -4.25 18.43
CA PHE A 354 -10.97 -3.70 17.10
C PHE A 354 -12.28 -2.91 17.02
N CYS A 355 -13.36 -3.40 17.64
CA CYS A 355 -14.61 -2.64 17.76
C CYS A 355 -14.38 -1.29 18.46
N SER A 356 -13.55 -1.27 19.50
CA SER A 356 -13.18 -0.03 20.21
C SER A 356 -12.39 0.92 19.31
N ILE A 357 -11.39 0.43 18.56
CA ILE A 357 -10.63 1.26 17.60
C ILE A 357 -11.56 1.87 16.55
N LEU A 358 -12.48 1.09 15.99
CA LEU A 358 -13.43 1.58 14.99
C LEU A 358 -14.38 2.64 15.58
N ALA A 359 -14.90 2.40 16.78
CA ALA A 359 -15.74 3.36 17.49
C ALA A 359 -14.98 4.67 17.78
N THR A 360 -13.76 4.59 18.31
CA THR A 360 -12.90 5.74 18.56
C THR A 360 -12.61 6.49 17.25
N ARG A 361 -12.34 5.79 16.15
CA ARG A 361 -12.12 6.42 14.83
C ARG A 361 -13.34 7.23 14.38
N VAL A 362 -14.55 6.69 14.53
CA VAL A 362 -15.79 7.41 14.16
C VAL A 362 -15.98 8.66 15.02
N VAL A 363 -15.80 8.53 16.33
CA VAL A 363 -15.94 9.64 17.28
C VAL A 363 -14.88 10.72 17.02
N CYS A 364 -13.60 10.34 16.91
CA CYS A 364 -12.50 11.25 16.65
C CYS A 364 -12.63 11.93 15.29
N LYS A 365 -13.09 11.22 14.25
CA LYS A 365 -13.35 11.83 12.92
C LYS A 365 -14.42 12.91 13.02
N SER A 366 -15.53 12.63 13.71
CA SER A 366 -16.60 13.59 13.94
C SER A 366 -16.12 14.81 14.74
N LEU A 367 -15.35 14.59 15.80
CA LEU A 367 -14.80 15.66 16.63
C LEU A 367 -13.76 16.52 15.88
N SER A 368 -12.86 15.88 15.13
CA SER A 368 -11.84 16.56 14.32
C SER A 368 -12.48 17.43 13.25
N TYR A 369 -13.55 16.94 12.63
CA TYR A 369 -14.30 17.71 11.65
C TYR A 369 -14.98 18.94 12.27
N ARG A 370 -15.65 18.77 13.41
CA ARG A 370 -16.30 19.88 14.12
C ARG A 370 -15.31 20.94 14.60
N THR A 371 -14.18 20.51 15.16
CA THR A 371 -13.12 21.40 15.61
C THR A 371 -12.48 22.17 14.45
N MET A 372 -12.22 21.50 13.32
CA MET A 372 -11.74 22.18 12.11
C MET A 372 -12.74 23.20 11.58
N CYS A 373 -14.03 22.86 11.51
CA CYS A 373 -15.09 23.81 11.13
C CYS A 373 -15.12 25.03 12.08
N ALA A 374 -14.98 24.80 13.38
CA ALA A 374 -14.99 25.87 14.38
C ALA A 374 -13.76 26.79 14.26
N ILE A 375 -12.57 26.22 14.06
CA ILE A 375 -11.31 26.97 13.90
C ILE A 375 -11.35 27.80 12.61
N LEU A 376 -11.80 27.20 11.51
CA LEU A 376 -11.87 27.85 10.20
C LEU A 376 -13.10 28.77 10.04
N LYS A 377 -14.02 28.75 11.02
CA LYS A 377 -15.33 29.45 10.97
C LYS A 377 -16.15 29.10 9.72
N ILE A 378 -16.09 27.85 9.27
CA ILE A 378 -16.83 27.34 8.10
C ILE A 378 -18.04 26.54 8.57
N ASN A 379 -19.17 26.70 7.89
CA ASN A 379 -20.38 25.94 8.19
C ASN A 379 -20.15 24.44 7.92
N SER A 380 -20.46 23.60 8.91
CA SER A 380 -20.26 22.15 8.84
C SER A 380 -21.04 21.47 7.72
N LYS A 381 -22.11 22.08 7.21
CA LYS A 381 -22.88 21.57 6.06
C LYS A 381 -22.20 21.88 4.72
N ASP A 382 -21.51 23.03 4.62
CA ASP A 382 -20.81 23.44 3.39
C ASP A 382 -19.50 22.66 3.22
N LEU A 383 -18.79 22.36 4.31
CA LEU A 383 -17.58 21.53 4.29
C LEU A 383 -17.88 20.04 3.98
N MET A 384 -19.08 19.54 4.33
CA MET A 384 -19.50 18.16 4.06
C MET A 384 -19.91 18.00 2.60
N ARG A 385 -20.49 19.07 2.03
CA ARG A 385 -20.81 19.19 0.61
C ARG A 385 -19.55 19.40 -0.22
N SER A 386 -18.54 20.12 0.29
CA SER A 386 -17.26 20.35 -0.37
C SER A 386 -16.24 19.22 -0.19
N LEU A 387 -16.42 18.28 0.74
CA LEU A 387 -15.64 17.03 0.76
C LEU A 387 -16.06 16.07 -0.37
N ASN A 388 -17.24 16.28 -0.96
CA ASN A 388 -17.60 15.77 -2.28
C ASN A 388 -17.19 16.72 -3.43
N THR A 389 -16.55 17.86 -3.16
CA THR A 389 -16.10 18.81 -4.19
C THR A 389 -14.92 19.68 -3.73
N VAL A 390 -13.71 19.10 -3.75
CA VAL A 390 -12.47 19.65 -4.35
C VAL A 390 -11.85 20.97 -3.83
N TYR A 391 -12.53 21.90 -3.16
CA TYR A 391 -12.02 23.29 -3.10
C TYR A 391 -11.29 23.75 -1.82
N LEU A 392 -11.29 23.00 -0.71
CA LEU A 392 -10.90 23.57 0.60
C LEU A 392 -9.53 23.15 1.15
N LEU A 393 -9.02 22.00 0.73
CA LEU A 393 -7.65 21.56 1.04
C LEU A 393 -6.55 22.49 0.46
N PRO A 394 -6.69 23.09 -0.74
CA PRO A 394 -5.69 24.00 -1.29
C PRO A 394 -5.37 25.19 -0.37
N ASN A 395 -6.38 25.85 0.21
CA ASN A 395 -6.19 27.05 1.06
C ASN A 395 -5.47 26.76 2.38
N ILE A 396 -5.64 25.56 2.94
CA ILE A 396 -4.92 25.13 4.15
C ILE A 396 -3.45 24.82 3.80
N PHE A 397 -3.21 24.23 2.62
CA PHE A 397 -1.85 23.98 2.14
C PHE A 397 -1.08 25.26 1.84
N THR A 398 -1.73 26.28 1.26
CA THR A 398 -1.11 27.61 1.06
C THR A 398 -0.77 28.30 2.38
N MET A 399 -1.62 28.19 3.41
CA MET A 399 -1.34 28.74 4.74
C MET A 399 -0.16 28.05 5.46
N ILE A 400 0.12 26.79 5.14
CA ILE A 400 1.20 25.99 5.74
C ILE A 400 2.47 26.01 4.85
N GLY A 401 2.48 26.78 3.75
CA GLY A 401 3.63 26.87 2.84
C GLY A 401 3.84 25.61 1.98
N ILE A 402 2.79 24.81 1.79
CA ILE A 402 2.79 23.60 0.98
C ILE A 402 2.27 23.98 -0.41
N GLU A 403 3.14 24.46 -1.28
CA GLU A 403 2.79 24.73 -2.68
C GLU A 403 2.51 23.40 -3.39
N ARG A 404 1.25 23.19 -3.80
CA ARG A 404 0.85 22.12 -4.74
C ARG A 404 0.44 22.74 -6.08
N PRO A 405 1.25 22.65 -7.14
CA PRO A 405 0.89 23.21 -8.44
C PRO A 405 -0.12 22.37 -9.25
N THR A 406 -0.34 21.09 -8.92
CA THR A 406 -1.03 20.15 -9.85
C THR A 406 -2.38 19.64 -9.37
N PHE A 407 -3.02 20.29 -8.40
CA PHE A 407 -4.39 19.91 -8.02
C PHE A 407 -5.44 20.24 -9.11
N TYR A 408 -5.09 21.12 -10.06
CA TYR A 408 -6.01 21.59 -11.10
C TYR A 408 -6.08 20.71 -12.36
N THR A 409 -5.19 19.74 -12.53
CA THR A 409 -5.07 18.99 -13.79
C THR A 409 -5.60 17.56 -13.74
N GLU A 410 -6.12 17.10 -12.60
CA GLU A 410 -6.60 15.71 -12.41
C GLU A 410 -8.02 15.66 -11.80
N ILE A 411 -8.94 16.42 -12.41
CA ILE A 411 -10.38 16.12 -12.48
C ILE A 411 -10.70 15.82 -13.94
#